data_AF-A0A959IMH7-F1
#
_entry.id   AF-A0A959IMH7-F1
#
_cell.length_a   1.000
_cell.length_b   1.000
_cell.length_c   1.000
_cell.angle_alpha   90.00
_cell.angle_beta   90.00
_cell.angle_gamma   90.00
#
_symmetry.space_group_name_H-M   'P 1'
#
loop_
_entity.id
_entity.type
_entity.pdbx_description
1 polymer ?
#
loop_
_entity_poly.entity_id
_entity_poly.type
_entity_poly.pdbx_seq_one_letter_code
_entity_poly.pdbx_strand_id
1 'polypeptide(L)'
;MPRLKEMGIDIIWLMPIQPIGEKNRKGSMGSFYSVRDYYGVNPEFGTLDDFKALVRQIHEMGMYVILDWVPNHTAWDHPWIKAHPEY
;
A
#
# COMPACT_ATOMS: atom_id res chain seq x y z
N MET A 1 15.37 5.22 8.50
CA MET A 1 16.00 5.09 7.18
C MET A 1 17.52 4.97 7.18
N PRO A 2 18.31 5.68 8.01
CA PRO A 2 19.79 5.62 7.95
C PRO A 2 20.37 4.20 7.98
N ARG A 3 19.85 3.32 8.86
CA ARG A 3 20.22 1.90 8.91
C ARG A 3 20.11 1.19 7.55
N LEU A 4 19.04 1.42 6.79
CA LEU A 4 18.85 0.76 5.48
C LEU A 4 19.87 1.26 4.46
N LYS A 5 20.20 2.56 4.49
CA LYS A 5 21.24 3.12 3.63
C LYS A 5 22.63 2.58 3.97
N GLU A 6 22.95 2.46 5.26
CA GLU A 6 24.21 1.87 5.74
C GLU A 6 24.36 0.39 5.34
N MET A 7 23.25 -0.34 5.20
CA MET A 7 23.22 -1.70 4.67
C MET A 7 23.47 -1.77 3.15
N GLY A 8 23.56 -0.63 2.46
CA GLY A 8 23.75 -0.58 1.00
C GLY A 8 22.47 -0.79 0.19
N ILE A 9 21.30 -0.55 0.78
CA ILE A 9 20.03 -0.64 0.06
C ILE A 9 19.87 0.59 -0.84
N ASP A 10 19.57 0.36 -2.12
CA ASP A 10 19.28 1.41 -3.10
C ASP A 10 17.78 1.56 -3.40
N ILE A 11 16.99 0.49 -3.25
CA ILE A 11 15.56 0.48 -3.55
C ILE A 11 14.79 -0.17 -2.41
N ILE A 12 13.77 0.52 -1.91
CA ILE A 12 12.82 0.00 -0.92
C ILE A 12 11.54 -0.39 -1.65
N TRP A 13 11.20 -1.67 -1.61
CA TRP A 13 9.91 -2.15 -2.08
C TRP A 13 8.93 -2.24 -0.91
N LEU A 14 7.84 -1.50 -1.00
CA LEU A 14 6.73 -1.56 -0.04
C LEU A 14 5.66 -2.51 -0.56
N MET A 15 5.21 -3.40 0.33
CA MET A 15 3.96 -4.13 0.18
C MET A 15 2.78 -3.15 -0.01
N PRO A 16 1.61 -3.61 -0.47
CA PRO A 16 0.47 -2.72 -0.70
C PRO A 16 0.14 -1.88 0.54
N ILE A 17 0.08 -0.56 0.34
CA ILE A 17 -0.18 0.42 1.40
C ILE A 17 -1.64 0.85 1.46
N GLN A 18 -2.48 0.28 0.60
CA GLN A 18 -3.88 0.66 0.42
C GLN A 18 -4.79 0.07 1.51
N PRO A 19 -5.97 0.66 1.75
CA PRO A 19 -6.96 0.11 2.68
C PRO A 19 -7.33 -1.34 2.35
N ILE A 20 -7.41 -2.18 3.38
CA ILE A 20 -7.75 -3.60 3.28
C ILE A 20 -9.28 -3.77 3.43
N GLY A 21 -9.85 -4.65 2.62
CA GLY A 21 -11.26 -5.04 2.73
C GLY A 21 -11.63 -5.67 4.08
N GLU A 22 -12.88 -5.47 4.49
CA GLU A 22 -13.46 -6.03 5.72
C GLU A 22 -14.32 -7.25 5.41
N LYS A 23 -15.05 -7.22 4.29
CA LYS A 23 -15.91 -8.34 3.88
C LYS A 23 -15.08 -9.56 3.47
N ASN A 24 -15.40 -10.72 4.04
CA ASN A 24 -14.68 -11.99 3.86
C ASN A 24 -13.17 -11.90 4.18
N ARG A 25 -12.80 -10.99 5.09
CA ARG A 25 -11.42 -10.82 5.54
C ARG A 25 -10.88 -12.13 6.13
N LYS A 26 -9.66 -12.48 5.75
CA LYS A 26 -8.92 -13.61 6.34
C LYS A 26 -8.13 -13.13 7.55
N GLY A 27 -8.35 -13.74 8.70
CA GLY A 27 -7.72 -13.34 9.97
C GLY A 27 -8.23 -12.00 10.49
N SER A 28 -7.63 -11.50 11.57
CA SER A 28 -8.04 -10.24 12.20
C SER A 28 -7.66 -9.01 11.38
N MET A 29 -6.42 -8.98 10.89
CA MET A 29 -5.84 -7.85 10.14
C MET A 29 -6.21 -7.85 8.65
N GLY A 30 -6.50 -9.02 8.08
CA GLY A 30 -6.66 -9.17 6.63
C GLY A 30 -5.33 -9.29 5.90
N SER A 31 -5.40 -9.41 4.57
CA SER A 31 -4.23 -9.46 3.69
C SER A 31 -4.09 -8.12 2.97
N PHE A 32 -2.87 -7.58 2.91
CA PHE A 32 -2.54 -6.37 2.14
C PHE A 32 -2.92 -6.48 0.65
N TYR A 33 -3.06 -7.71 0.12
CA TYR A 33 -3.45 -7.96 -1.26
C TYR A 33 -4.97 -7.92 -1.49
N SER A 34 -5.79 -7.82 -0.44
CA SER A 34 -7.25 -7.65 -0.55
C SER A 34 -7.63 -6.17 -0.51
N VAL A 35 -7.33 -5.44 -1.59
CA VAL A 35 -7.42 -3.97 -1.66
C VAL A 35 -8.86 -3.48 -1.79
N ARG A 36 -9.28 -2.57 -0.89
CA ARG A 36 -10.62 -1.93 -0.89
C ARG A 36 -10.66 -0.62 -1.66
N ASP A 37 -9.54 0.09 -1.73
CA ASP A 37 -9.44 1.37 -2.43
C ASP A 37 -8.00 1.57 -2.95
N TYR A 38 -7.82 1.57 -4.27
CA TYR A 38 -6.50 1.74 -4.87
C TYR A 38 -5.89 3.13 -4.71
N TYR A 39 -6.70 4.15 -4.38
CA TYR A 39 -6.26 5.55 -4.29
C TYR A 39 -5.93 5.99 -2.86
N GLY A 40 -6.40 5.23 -1.87
CA GLY A 40 -6.21 5.52 -0.46
C GLY A 40 -4.88 5.01 0.11
N VAL A 41 -4.55 5.50 1.31
CA VAL A 41 -3.52 4.93 2.19
C VAL A 41 -4.23 4.28 3.37
N ASN A 42 -3.80 3.08 3.76
CA ASN A 42 -4.34 2.36 4.91
C ASN A 42 -4.12 3.21 6.18
N PRO A 43 -5.17 3.57 6.91
CA PRO A 43 -5.06 4.37 8.13
C PRO A 43 -4.14 3.77 9.20
N GLU A 44 -3.92 2.45 9.19
CA GLU A 44 -2.94 1.78 10.08
C GLU A 44 -1.50 2.24 9.85
N PHE A 45 -1.20 2.79 8.66
CA PHE A 45 0.11 3.33 8.29
C PHE A 45 0.17 4.86 8.37
N GLY A 46 -0.93 5.52 8.72
CA GLY A 46 -1.05 6.97 8.78
C GLY A 46 -1.82 7.55 7.59
N THR A 47 -1.40 8.72 7.14
CA THR A 47 -2.06 9.53 6.11
C THR A 47 -1.29 9.53 4.79
N LEU A 48 -1.90 10.08 3.74
CA LEU A 48 -1.20 10.31 2.48
C LEU A 48 0.02 11.24 2.66
N ASP A 49 -0.04 12.20 3.58
CA ASP A 49 1.08 13.10 3.83
C ASP A 49 2.22 12.43 4.57
N ASP A 50 1.91 11.46 5.46
CA ASP A 50 2.92 10.59 6.09
C ASP A 50 3.62 9.73 5.04
N PHE A 51 2.86 9.14 4.11
CA PHE A 51 3.44 8.40 2.99
C PHE A 51 4.33 9.28 2.11
N LYS A 52 3.89 10.49 1.75
CA LYS A 52 4.73 11.44 1.01
C LYS A 52 5.99 11.84 1.78
N ALA A 53 5.91 11.99 3.10
CA ALA A 53 7.06 12.28 3.95
C ALA A 53 8.08 11.14 3.93
N LEU A 54 7.62 9.89 4.00
CA LEU A 54 8.47 8.70 3.83
C LEU A 54 9.17 8.71 2.47
N VAL A 55 8.43 8.93 1.38
CA VAL A 55 8.99 8.97 0.02
C VAL A 55 10.06 10.07 -0.10
N ARG A 56 9.79 11.27 0.42
CA ARG A 56 10.79 12.36 0.44
C ARG A 56 12.05 11.95 1.19
N GLN A 57 11.93 11.38 2.38
CA GLN A 57 13.07 10.94 3.18
C GLN A 57 13.90 9.86 2.45
N ILE A 58 13.25 8.93 1.74
CA ILE A 58 13.94 7.90 0.94
C ILE A 58 14.76 8.55 -0.18
N HIS A 59 14.16 9.49 -0.91
CA HIS A 59 14.82 10.21 -2.00
C HIS A 59 15.96 11.13 -1.53
N GLU A 60 15.81 11.80 -0.39
CA GLU A 60 16.86 12.63 0.22
C GLU A 60 18.13 11.83 0.55
N MET A 61 17.99 10.52 0.76
CA MET A 61 19.10 9.59 1.00
C MET A 61 19.64 8.93 -0.29
N GLY A 62 19.16 9.38 -1.46
CA GLY A 62 19.55 8.82 -2.76
C GLY A 62 19.08 7.37 -2.97
N MET A 63 18.02 6.95 -2.28
CA MET A 63 17.36 5.66 -2.49
C MET A 63 16.08 5.87 -3.31
N TYR A 64 15.52 4.79 -3.84
CA TYR A 64 14.25 4.76 -4.58
C TYR A 64 13.20 3.95 -3.86
N VAL A 65 11.94 4.12 -4.24
CA VAL A 65 10.80 3.37 -3.69
C VAL A 65 9.98 2.74 -4.82
N ILE A 66 9.57 1.49 -4.61
CA ILE A 66 8.61 0.77 -5.46
C ILE A 66 7.37 0.46 -4.61
N LEU A 67 6.19 0.67 -5.19
CA LEU A 67 4.92 0.25 -4.61
C LEU A 67 4.46 -1.04 -5.27
N ASP A 68 4.06 -2.01 -4.45
CA ASP A 68 3.34 -3.19 -4.91
C ASP A 68 1.90 -2.80 -5.32
N TRP A 69 1.54 -3.07 -6.57
CA TRP A 69 0.21 -2.81 -7.10
C TRP A 69 -0.47 -4.13 -7.43
N VAL A 70 -1.71 -4.31 -6.95
CA VAL A 70 -2.47 -5.57 -7.03
C VAL A 70 -3.69 -5.42 -7.96
N PRO A 71 -3.52 -5.39 -9.30
CA PRO A 71 -4.62 -5.16 -10.23
C PRO A 71 -5.41 -6.43 -10.60
N ASN A 72 -4.91 -7.62 -10.25
CA ASN A 72 -5.56 -8.89 -10.62
C ASN A 72 -6.93 -9.10 -9.94
N HIS A 73 -7.14 -8.51 -8.75
CA HIS A 73 -8.38 -8.63 -8.00
C HIS A 73 -8.51 -7.49 -6.98
N THR A 74 -9.75 -7.27 -6.51
CA THR A 74 -10.06 -6.34 -5.42
C THR A 74 -10.58 -7.10 -4.19
N ALA A 75 -10.77 -6.39 -3.08
CA ALA A 75 -11.60 -6.86 -1.98
C ALA A 75 -13.08 -7.00 -2.37
N TRP A 76 -13.82 -7.80 -1.61
CA TRP A 76 -15.26 -8.03 -1.79
C TRP A 76 -16.15 -6.81 -1.53
N ASP A 77 -15.62 -5.82 -0.85
CA ASP A 77 -16.26 -4.55 -0.52
C ASP A 77 -15.60 -3.36 -1.25
N HIS A 78 -14.82 -3.63 -2.30
CA HIS A 78 -14.33 -2.59 -3.20
C HIS A 78 -15.52 -1.90 -3.92
N PRO A 79 -15.51 -0.57 -4.12
CA PRO A 79 -16.59 0.15 -4.79
C PRO A 79 -16.99 -0.40 -6.16
N TRP A 80 -16.01 -0.92 -6.91
CA TRP A 80 -16.23 -1.53 -8.22
C TRP A 80 -17.18 -2.73 -8.20
N ILE A 81 -17.26 -3.50 -7.11
CA ILE A 81 -18.18 -4.64 -6.98
C ILE A 81 -19.65 -4.21 -7.21
N LYS A 82 -19.99 -2.95 -6.90
CA LYS A 82 -21.34 -2.39 -7.12
C LYS A 82 -21.41 -1.46 -8.33
N ALA A 83 -20.41 -0.60 -8.50
CA ALA A 83 -20.42 0.45 -9.52
C ALA A 83 -20.07 -0.07 -10.92
N HIS A 84 -19.24 -1.12 -10.99
CA HIS A 84 -18.71 -1.72 -12.22
C HIS A 84 -18.66 -3.26 -12.11
N PRO A 85 -19.80 -3.94 -11.93
CA PRO A 85 -19.83 -5.40 -11.81
C PRO A 85 -19.41 -6.15 -13.08
N GLU A 86 -19.29 -5.45 -14.21
CA GLU A 86 -18.79 -5.95 -15.49
C GLU A 86 -17.26 -6.00 -15.59
N TYR A 87 -16.53 -5.39 -14.65
CA TYR A 87 -15.06 -5.46 -14.56
C TYR A 87 -14.58 -6.81 -14.03
#